data_AF-A0AAW3WUL3-F1
#
_entry.id   AF-A0AAW3WUL3-F1
#
_cell.length_a   1.000
_cell.length_b   1.000
_cell.length_c   1.000
_cell.angle_alpha   90.00
_cell.angle_beta   90.00
_cell.angle_gamma   90.00
#
_symmetry.space_group_name_H-M   'P 1'
#
loop_
_entity.id
_entity.type
_entity.pdbx_description
1 polymer ?
#
loop_
_entity_poly.entity_id
_entity_poly.type
_entity_poly.pdbx_seq_one_letter_code
_entity_poly.pdbx_strand_id
1 'polypeptide(L)'
;MKRQLLAVLLLCIALPTFAEDTPPTDISDYLNPAVNDFNGLSDTAWQMLNDAGQTVGFQGGKAQRAWELRQILTTRDSVLNNMYDFRPLISKQGYLPPVIATASDMAHVTPDQIRSAYRTYNILVPARFVSNPPGWRTWLLPGLAARRIDAPDVSVRPKNSKERTVWEDAVRRGWEEGRLSADRTLEANFNRLTRDFTGMLRYSTLLQQGMIQAPDVKETQQSVTGTRDELMIGDKVKRIKDPASFVVDKNQWKPAIRKGAQ
;
A
#
# COMPACT_ATOMS: atom_id res chain seq x y z
N MET A 1 62.92 16.62 -31.76
CA MET A 1 62.22 15.60 -32.56
C MET A 1 60.90 15.24 -31.88
N LYS A 2 59.77 15.47 -32.58
CA LYS A 2 58.42 14.83 -32.43
C LYS A 2 57.68 15.04 -31.09
N ARG A 3 56.38 15.32 -30.95
CA ARG A 3 55.15 15.47 -31.79
C ARG A 3 54.10 16.08 -30.80
N GLN A 4 53.46 17.23 -31.07
CA GLN A 4 52.13 17.41 -31.70
C GLN A 4 50.94 16.60 -31.09
N LEU A 5 49.93 17.37 -30.63
CA LEU A 5 48.46 17.18 -30.67
C LEU A 5 47.83 15.98 -29.91
N LEU A 6 46.85 16.25 -29.04
CA LEU A 6 45.42 16.28 -29.38
C LEU A 6 44.56 16.42 -28.11
N ALA A 7 43.57 17.32 -28.17
CA ALA A 7 42.47 17.39 -27.23
C ALA A 7 41.49 16.22 -27.49
N VAL A 8 41.01 15.58 -26.42
CA VAL A 8 39.79 14.77 -26.46
C VAL A 8 38.95 15.05 -25.21
N LEU A 9 37.80 15.66 -25.48
CA LEU A 9 36.61 15.80 -24.66
C LEU A 9 36.13 14.41 -24.18
N LEU A 10 35.90 14.22 -22.88
CA LEU A 10 35.16 13.06 -22.38
C LEU A 10 34.11 13.48 -21.36
N LEU A 11 32.88 13.30 -21.83
CA LEU A 11 31.58 13.50 -21.21
C LEU A 11 31.46 12.60 -19.96
N CYS A 12 31.33 13.18 -18.77
CA CYS A 12 31.03 12.42 -17.54
C CYS A 12 29.59 11.91 -17.59
N ILE A 13 29.42 10.61 -17.82
CA ILE A 13 28.18 9.89 -17.57
C ILE A 13 28.13 9.62 -16.05
N ALA A 14 27.18 10.25 -15.36
CA ALA A 14 26.92 9.96 -13.94
C ALA A 14 26.26 8.58 -13.82
N LEU A 15 27.01 7.60 -13.32
CA LEU A 15 26.47 6.33 -12.82
C LEU A 15 26.06 6.50 -11.35
N PRO A 16 25.06 5.74 -10.87
CA PRO A 16 24.56 5.85 -9.51
C PRO A 16 25.64 5.39 -8.53
N THR A 17 25.92 6.22 -7.52
CA THR A 17 26.81 5.88 -6.40
C THR A 17 26.15 4.76 -5.59
N PHE A 18 26.63 3.53 -5.79
CA PHE A 18 26.47 2.47 -4.81
C PHE A 18 27.11 2.89 -3.49
N ALA A 19 26.51 2.47 -2.38
CA ALA A 19 26.92 2.78 -1.01
C ALA A 19 28.46 2.78 -0.86
N GLU A 20 28.99 3.83 -0.25
CA GLU A 20 30.42 4.00 -0.02
C GLU A 20 31.02 2.75 0.64
N ASP A 21 31.96 2.09 -0.06
CA ASP A 21 32.99 1.26 0.55
C ASP A 21 33.89 2.17 1.40
N THR A 22 33.39 2.64 2.54
CA THR A 22 34.25 3.30 3.53
C THR A 22 35.21 2.25 4.09
N PRO A 23 36.53 2.47 4.04
CA PRO A 23 37.48 1.54 4.64
C PRO A 23 37.19 1.39 6.15
N PRO A 24 37.38 0.19 6.72
CA PRO A 24 37.20 -0.03 8.15
C PRO A 24 38.01 0.99 8.96
N THR A 25 37.46 1.41 10.10
CA THR A 25 38.11 2.35 11.02
C THR A 25 39.47 1.86 11.51
N ASP A 26 40.34 2.79 11.89
CA ASP A 26 41.69 2.49 12.35
C ASP A 26 41.67 1.79 13.72
N ILE A 27 42.71 1.00 14.05
CA ILE A 27 42.84 0.31 15.34
C ILE A 27 42.71 1.28 16.54
N SER A 28 43.11 2.53 16.37
CA SER A 28 43.00 3.59 17.39
C SER A 28 41.56 3.83 17.85
N ASP A 29 40.57 3.66 16.96
CA ASP A 29 39.15 3.82 17.27
C ASP A 29 38.60 2.64 18.10
N TYR A 30 39.21 1.45 17.96
CA TYR A 30 38.88 0.28 18.78
C TYR A 30 39.59 0.29 20.13
N LEU A 31 40.78 0.89 20.19
CA LEU A 31 41.55 1.07 21.42
C LEU A 31 40.97 2.18 22.31
N ASN A 32 40.37 3.21 21.70
CA ASN A 32 39.68 4.30 22.39
C ASN A 32 38.24 4.42 21.86
N PRO A 33 37.33 3.49 22.23
CA PRO A 33 35.96 3.58 21.78
C PRO A 33 35.37 4.91 22.25
N ALA A 34 34.67 5.61 21.36
CA ALA A 34 33.96 6.84 21.70
C ALA A 34 33.01 6.56 22.88
N VAL A 35 33.31 7.13 24.04
CA VAL A 35 32.45 7.02 25.21
C VAL A 35 31.24 7.91 24.95
N ASN A 36 30.12 7.29 24.58
CA ASN A 36 28.85 7.99 24.61
C ASN A 36 28.51 8.26 26.08
N ASP A 37 28.68 9.51 26.52
CA ASP A 37 28.36 9.91 27.89
C ASP A 37 26.86 9.82 28.18
N PHE A 38 25.98 9.56 27.18
CA PHE A 38 24.52 9.49 27.34
C PHE A 38 23.94 10.66 28.17
N ASN A 39 24.59 11.83 28.08
CA ASN A 39 24.29 13.01 28.90
C ASN A 39 24.47 12.81 30.44
N GLY A 40 25.33 11.88 30.85
CA GLY A 40 25.57 11.41 32.22
C GLY A 40 24.51 10.44 32.76
N LEU A 41 23.80 9.72 31.89
CA LEU A 41 22.81 8.69 32.26
C LEU A 41 23.41 7.29 32.17
N SER A 42 22.81 6.32 32.87
CA SER A 42 23.11 4.91 32.60
C SER A 42 22.60 4.55 31.20
N ASP A 43 23.33 3.67 30.51
CA ASP A 43 22.95 3.19 29.16
C ASP A 43 21.50 2.66 29.14
N THR A 44 21.12 1.87 30.15
CA THR A 44 19.75 1.36 30.30
C THR A 44 18.69 2.45 30.43
N ALA A 45 18.96 3.50 31.23
CA ALA A 45 18.01 4.60 31.42
C ALA A 45 17.89 5.43 30.15
N TRP A 46 19.02 5.67 29.47
CA TRP A 46 19.04 6.35 28.18
C TRP A 46 18.25 5.59 27.12
N GLN A 47 18.48 4.28 26.96
CA GLN A 47 17.76 3.44 25.99
C GLN A 47 16.26 3.43 26.27
N MET A 48 15.85 3.23 27.53
CA MET A 48 14.44 3.23 27.91
C MET A 48 13.74 4.56 27.58
N LEU A 49 14.38 5.70 27.92
CA LEU A 49 13.83 7.02 27.63
C LEU A 49 13.83 7.32 26.13
N ASN A 50 14.88 6.92 25.42
CA ASN A 50 15.01 7.08 23.98
C ASN A 50 13.91 6.31 23.25
N ASP A 51 13.75 5.02 23.53
CA ASP A 51 12.81 4.17 22.81
C ASP A 51 11.35 4.54 23.10
N ALA A 52 11.05 4.87 24.36
CA ALA A 52 9.72 5.34 24.73
C ALA A 52 9.43 6.72 24.15
N GLY A 53 10.39 7.65 24.18
CA GLY A 53 10.27 8.97 23.59
C GLY A 53 10.04 8.87 22.09
N GLN A 54 10.83 8.06 21.40
CA GLN A 54 10.68 7.80 19.97
C GLN A 54 9.33 7.16 19.65
N THR A 55 8.87 6.18 20.44
CA THR A 55 7.56 5.55 20.25
C THR A 55 6.41 6.56 20.41
N VAL A 56 6.44 7.37 21.47
CA VAL A 56 5.43 8.41 21.72
C VAL A 56 5.45 9.46 20.62
N GLY A 57 6.64 9.93 20.23
CA GLY A 57 6.85 10.85 19.13
C GLY A 57 6.27 10.28 17.83
N PHE A 58 6.64 9.05 17.47
CA PHE A 58 6.20 8.35 16.27
C PHE A 58 4.69 8.25 16.18
N GLN A 59 4.04 7.78 17.23
CA GLN A 59 2.59 7.71 17.23
C GLN A 59 2.00 9.12 17.08
N GLY A 60 2.55 10.11 17.80
CA GLY A 60 2.03 11.48 17.83
C GLY A 60 2.10 12.17 16.48
N GLY A 61 3.28 12.13 15.85
CA GLY A 61 3.52 12.66 14.52
C GLY A 61 2.68 11.95 13.47
N LYS A 62 2.54 10.62 13.57
CA LYS A 62 1.67 9.85 12.67
C LYS A 62 0.20 10.25 12.80
N ALA A 63 -0.31 10.40 14.02
CA ALA A 63 -1.70 10.78 14.26
C ALA A 63 -2.00 12.21 13.77
N GLN A 64 -1.10 13.16 14.04
CA GLN A 64 -1.22 14.54 13.54
C GLN A 64 -1.22 14.57 12.02
N ARG A 65 -0.24 13.91 11.39
CA ARG A 65 -0.15 13.89 9.93
C ARG A 65 -1.33 13.18 9.29
N ALA A 66 -1.78 12.07 9.86
CA ALA A 66 -2.99 11.38 9.40
C ALA A 66 -4.23 12.28 9.45
N TRP A 67 -4.38 13.12 10.48
CA TRP A 67 -5.46 14.10 10.55
C TRP A 67 -5.37 15.13 9.42
N GLU A 68 -4.19 15.73 9.20
CA GLU A 68 -3.95 16.69 8.10
C GLU A 68 -4.31 16.09 6.74
N LEU A 69 -3.80 14.87 6.46
CA LEU A 69 -4.04 14.16 5.21
C LEU A 69 -5.54 13.89 5.00
N ARG A 70 -6.27 13.53 6.06
CA ARG A 70 -7.72 13.35 5.98
C ARG A 70 -8.47 14.63 5.63
N GLN A 71 -8.06 15.78 6.16
CA GLN A 71 -8.67 17.07 5.78
C GLN A 71 -8.39 17.40 4.31
N ILE A 72 -7.15 17.15 3.85
CA ILE A 72 -6.73 17.34 2.45
C ILE A 72 -7.55 16.46 1.51
N LEU A 73 -7.82 15.21 1.88
CA LEU A 73 -8.66 14.28 1.13
C LEU A 73 -10.14 14.69 1.13
N THR A 74 -10.69 15.07 2.28
CA THR A 74 -12.08 15.56 2.39
C THR A 74 -12.30 16.81 1.54
N THR A 75 -11.32 17.72 1.50
CA THR A 75 -11.40 18.92 0.64
C THR A 75 -11.46 18.57 -0.85
N ARG A 76 -10.92 17.42 -1.24
CA ARG A 76 -10.92 16.90 -2.62
C ARG A 76 -12.00 15.84 -2.88
N ASP A 77 -13.02 15.76 -2.03
CA ASP A 77 -14.03 14.72 -2.08
C ASP A 77 -14.68 14.58 -3.46
N SER A 78 -15.11 15.70 -4.07
CA SER A 78 -15.76 15.70 -5.38
C SER A 78 -14.84 15.16 -6.49
N VAL A 79 -13.59 15.58 -6.50
CA VAL A 79 -12.58 15.13 -7.47
C VAL A 79 -12.34 13.63 -7.33
N LEU A 80 -12.16 13.14 -6.09
CA LEU A 80 -11.94 11.72 -5.83
C LEU A 80 -13.16 10.87 -6.15
N ASN A 81 -14.37 11.35 -5.89
CA ASN A 81 -15.62 10.65 -6.25
C ASN A 81 -15.80 10.55 -7.77
N ASN A 82 -15.42 11.59 -8.52
CA ASN A 82 -15.52 11.59 -9.98
C ASN A 82 -14.42 10.71 -10.62
N MET A 83 -13.21 10.74 -10.07
CA MET A 83 -12.09 9.97 -10.62
C MET A 83 -12.21 8.45 -10.33
N TYR A 84 -12.73 8.10 -9.16
CA TYR A 84 -12.91 6.71 -8.72
C TYR A 84 -14.38 6.37 -8.52
N ASP A 85 -15.16 6.44 -9.60
CA ASP A 85 -16.57 6.06 -9.56
C ASP A 85 -16.76 4.55 -9.71
N PHE A 86 -17.04 3.88 -8.58
CA PHE A 86 -17.30 2.44 -8.56
C PHE A 86 -18.74 2.06 -8.93
N ARG A 87 -19.67 3.02 -8.97
CA ARG A 87 -21.10 2.74 -9.21
C ARG A 87 -21.34 2.01 -10.54
N PRO A 88 -20.73 2.42 -11.67
CA PRO A 88 -20.92 1.75 -12.95
C PRO A 88 -20.29 0.36 -13.01
N LEU A 89 -19.36 0.05 -12.10
CA LEU A 89 -18.64 -1.22 -12.08
C LEU A 89 -19.43 -2.32 -11.39
N ILE A 90 -20.42 -1.96 -10.57
CA ILE A 90 -21.23 -2.92 -9.83
C ILE A 90 -22.10 -3.68 -10.81
N SER A 91 -22.04 -5.00 -10.68
CA SER A 91 -22.82 -5.89 -11.51
C SER A 91 -24.31 -5.76 -11.21
N LYS A 92 -25.16 -6.06 -12.19
CA LYS A 92 -26.64 -6.06 -12.02
C LYS A 92 -27.09 -6.98 -10.88
N GLN A 93 -26.30 -8.02 -10.56
CA GLN A 93 -26.55 -8.93 -9.46
C GLN A 93 -26.13 -8.36 -8.07
N GLY A 94 -25.53 -7.17 -8.01
CA GLY A 94 -25.19 -6.47 -6.76
C GLY A 94 -23.80 -6.78 -6.20
N TYR A 95 -22.91 -7.41 -6.98
CA TYR A 95 -21.53 -7.65 -6.57
C TYR A 95 -20.57 -6.62 -7.18
N LEU A 96 -19.53 -6.30 -6.42
CA LEU A 96 -18.35 -5.60 -6.92
C LEU A 96 -17.49 -6.58 -7.71
N PRO A 97 -17.00 -6.21 -8.91
CA PRO A 97 -16.22 -7.11 -9.76
C PRO A 97 -14.89 -7.49 -9.13
N PRO A 98 -14.28 -8.62 -9.56
CA PRO A 98 -12.97 -9.01 -9.09
C PRO A 98 -11.90 -8.01 -9.58
N VAL A 99 -10.81 -7.91 -8.82
CA VAL A 99 -9.64 -7.10 -9.19
C VAL A 99 -8.68 -7.98 -9.99
N ILE A 100 -8.48 -7.63 -11.27
CA ILE A 100 -7.52 -8.34 -12.13
C ILE A 100 -6.18 -7.61 -12.14
N ALA A 101 -5.11 -8.23 -11.65
CA ALA A 101 -3.75 -7.78 -11.91
C ALA A 101 -3.25 -8.27 -13.26
N THR A 102 -2.29 -7.53 -13.82
CA THR A 102 -1.57 -7.94 -15.01
C THR A 102 -0.08 -7.76 -14.81
N ALA A 103 0.70 -8.66 -15.37
CA ALA A 103 2.14 -8.53 -15.51
C ALA A 103 2.48 -8.72 -17.00
N SER A 104 3.40 -7.91 -17.50
CA SER A 104 3.96 -8.02 -18.84
C SER A 104 5.35 -8.62 -18.76
N ASP A 105 5.76 -9.34 -19.81
CA ASP A 105 7.12 -9.81 -20.02
C ASP A 105 7.70 -10.61 -18.83
N MET A 106 6.88 -11.51 -18.28
CA MET A 106 7.36 -12.41 -17.23
C MET A 106 8.22 -13.50 -17.84
N ALA A 107 9.47 -13.62 -17.38
CA ALA A 107 10.34 -14.76 -17.65
C ALA A 107 10.63 -15.50 -16.34
N HIS A 108 10.37 -16.80 -16.33
CA HIS A 108 10.82 -17.69 -15.27
C HIS A 108 11.89 -18.61 -15.85
N VAL A 109 13.06 -18.62 -15.24
CA VAL A 109 14.22 -19.38 -15.68
C VAL A 109 14.59 -20.36 -14.57
N THR A 110 14.54 -21.66 -14.90
CA THR A 110 15.17 -22.74 -14.14
C THR A 110 16.43 -23.18 -14.89
N PRO A 111 17.33 -23.98 -14.27
CA PRO A 111 18.54 -24.46 -14.94
C PRO A 111 18.29 -25.23 -16.25
N ASP A 112 17.09 -25.79 -16.41
CA ASP A 112 16.66 -26.67 -17.51
C ASP A 112 15.50 -26.11 -18.36
N GLN A 113 14.85 -25.00 -17.94
CA GLN A 113 13.69 -24.45 -18.64
C GLN A 113 13.63 -22.92 -18.59
N ILE A 114 13.30 -22.30 -19.73
CA ILE A 114 12.89 -20.89 -19.79
C ILE A 114 11.41 -20.86 -20.18
N ARG A 115 10.58 -20.26 -19.32
CA ARG A 115 9.16 -19.99 -19.59
C ARG A 115 8.93 -18.49 -19.64
N SER A 116 8.54 -17.98 -20.80
CA SER A 116 8.15 -16.59 -20.98
C SER A 116 6.65 -16.46 -21.23
N ALA A 117 6.06 -15.38 -20.72
CA ALA A 117 4.70 -14.99 -21.00
C ALA A 117 4.65 -13.49 -21.31
N TYR A 118 4.14 -13.15 -22.49
CA TYR A 118 3.95 -11.75 -22.90
C TYR A 118 3.01 -10.99 -21.95
N ARG A 119 1.96 -11.68 -21.47
CA ARG A 119 1.03 -11.12 -20.51
C ARG A 119 0.42 -12.20 -19.62
N THR A 120 0.40 -11.93 -18.33
CA THR A 120 -0.27 -12.76 -17.33
C THR A 120 -1.40 -11.95 -16.71
N TYR A 121 -2.53 -12.61 -16.43
CA TYR A 121 -3.64 -12.05 -15.67
C TYR A 121 -3.86 -12.88 -14.40
N ASN A 122 -4.02 -12.21 -13.27
CA ASN A 122 -4.27 -12.84 -11.99
C ASN A 122 -5.46 -12.18 -11.30
N ILE A 123 -6.36 -12.97 -10.71
CA ILE A 123 -7.42 -12.43 -9.85
C ILE A 123 -6.80 -12.18 -8.47
N LEU A 124 -6.60 -10.91 -8.11
CA LEU A 124 -6.05 -10.52 -6.80
C LEU A 124 -7.11 -10.50 -5.70
N VAL A 125 -8.30 -10.00 -6.04
CA VAL A 125 -9.43 -9.91 -5.10
C VAL A 125 -10.64 -10.51 -5.81
N PRO A 126 -11.30 -11.53 -5.22
CA PRO A 126 -12.48 -12.14 -5.83
C PRO A 126 -13.67 -11.17 -5.79
N ALA A 127 -14.67 -11.46 -6.63
CA ALA A 127 -15.94 -10.74 -6.60
C ALA A 127 -16.63 -10.92 -5.24
N ARG A 128 -17.29 -9.86 -4.76
CA ARG A 128 -18.01 -9.90 -3.49
C ARG A 128 -19.26 -9.03 -3.52
N PHE A 129 -20.30 -9.44 -2.81
CA PHE A 129 -21.48 -8.59 -2.63
C PHE A 129 -21.13 -7.34 -1.84
N VAL A 130 -21.75 -6.23 -2.26
CA VAL A 130 -21.66 -4.95 -1.55
C VAL A 130 -23.07 -4.40 -1.40
N SER A 131 -23.41 -3.93 -0.19
CA SER A 131 -24.74 -3.34 0.05
C SER A 131 -24.86 -1.97 -0.64
N ASN A 132 -23.77 -1.20 -0.63
CA ASN A 132 -23.67 0.10 -1.28
C ASN A 132 -22.37 0.16 -2.09
N PRO A 133 -22.33 0.95 -3.18
CA PRO A 133 -21.11 1.23 -3.90
C PRO A 133 -20.03 1.78 -2.96
N PRO A 134 -18.83 1.16 -2.89
CA PRO A 134 -17.76 1.71 -2.09
C PRO A 134 -17.27 3.03 -2.71
N GLY A 135 -16.81 3.95 -1.88
CA GLY A 135 -16.12 5.17 -2.33
C GLY A 135 -14.62 5.11 -2.07
N TRP A 136 -13.89 6.13 -2.52
CA TRP A 136 -12.44 6.25 -2.31
C TRP A 136 -12.03 6.13 -0.83
N ARG A 137 -12.91 6.52 0.10
CA ARG A 137 -12.68 6.44 1.56
C ARG A 137 -12.32 5.04 2.04
N THR A 138 -12.94 4.02 1.44
CA THR A 138 -12.70 2.60 1.77
C THR A 138 -11.24 2.19 1.51
N TRP A 139 -10.56 2.86 0.57
CA TRP A 139 -9.16 2.60 0.24
C TRP A 139 -8.18 3.59 0.86
N LEU A 140 -8.52 4.89 0.95
CA LEU A 140 -7.55 5.92 1.36
C LEU A 140 -7.46 6.13 2.86
N LEU A 141 -8.52 5.87 3.62
CA LEU A 141 -8.55 6.10 5.08
C LEU A 141 -7.92 5.00 5.95
N PRO A 142 -7.88 3.70 5.57
CA PRO A 142 -7.24 2.67 6.36
C PRO A 142 -5.79 3.04 6.72
N GLY A 143 -5.41 2.86 8.00
CA GLY A 143 -4.07 3.21 8.48
C GLY A 143 -3.83 4.70 8.79
N LEU A 144 -4.76 5.58 8.43
CA LEU A 144 -4.73 7.02 8.76
C LEU A 144 -5.62 7.35 9.97
N ALA A 145 -5.40 6.63 11.06
CA ALA A 145 -6.08 6.92 12.32
C ALA A 145 -5.50 8.19 12.96
N ALA A 146 -6.37 9.11 13.35
CA ALA A 146 -6.03 10.37 14.03
C ALA A 146 -6.26 10.30 15.54
N ARG A 147 -6.20 9.09 16.13
CA ARG A 147 -6.49 8.91 17.55
C ARG A 147 -5.38 9.55 18.37
N ARG A 148 -5.76 10.36 19.36
CA ARG A 148 -4.83 10.92 20.34
C ARG A 148 -4.16 9.78 21.11
N ILE A 149 -2.86 9.90 21.33
CA ILE A 149 -2.10 8.94 22.13
C ILE A 149 -2.19 9.31 23.59
N ASP A 150 -2.39 8.29 24.41
CA ASP A 150 -2.43 8.44 25.85
C ASP A 150 -1.04 8.85 26.36
N ALA A 151 -1.01 9.58 27.47
CA ALA A 151 0.25 10.02 28.05
C ALA A 151 1.13 8.80 28.39
N PRO A 152 2.46 8.89 28.23
CA PRO A 152 3.35 7.80 28.59
C PRO A 152 3.17 7.42 30.06
N ASP A 153 3.42 6.14 30.35
CA ASP A 153 3.45 5.59 31.70
C ASP A 153 4.34 6.48 32.59
N VAL A 154 3.93 6.64 33.84
CA VAL A 154 4.63 7.50 34.82
C VAL A 154 6.08 7.07 35.01
N SER A 155 6.39 5.78 34.83
CA SER A 155 7.73 5.21 34.93
C SER A 155 8.71 5.74 33.86
N VAL A 156 8.22 6.20 32.72
CA VAL A 156 9.06 6.65 31.58
C VAL A 156 9.03 8.18 31.39
N ARG A 157 8.55 8.90 32.40
CA ARG A 157 8.58 10.36 32.39
C ARG A 157 9.95 10.86 32.83
N PRO A 158 10.57 11.81 32.10
CA PRO A 158 11.86 12.37 32.48
C PRO A 158 11.76 13.10 33.83
N LYS A 159 12.67 12.78 34.75
CA LYS A 159 12.69 13.27 36.13
C LYS A 159 13.62 14.47 36.32
N ASN A 160 14.67 14.57 35.51
CA ASN A 160 15.67 15.63 35.58
C ASN A 160 15.89 16.29 34.20
N SER A 161 16.69 17.36 34.16
CA SER A 161 16.96 18.10 32.93
C SER A 161 17.69 17.28 31.87
N LYS A 162 18.61 16.39 32.28
CA LYS A 162 19.39 15.53 31.37
C LYS A 162 18.50 14.50 30.67
N GLU A 163 17.66 13.81 31.43
CA GLU A 163 16.63 12.88 30.94
C GLU A 163 15.63 13.59 30.03
N ARG A 164 15.27 14.84 30.36
CA ARG A 164 14.36 15.65 29.55
C ARG A 164 14.95 15.92 28.17
N THR A 165 16.23 16.26 28.06
CA THR A 165 16.88 16.47 26.76
C THR A 165 16.82 15.22 25.89
N VAL A 166 17.20 14.05 26.45
CA VAL A 166 17.15 12.77 25.72
C VAL A 166 15.72 12.45 25.28
N TRP A 167 14.75 12.65 26.16
CA TRP A 167 13.33 12.46 25.85
C TRP A 167 12.85 13.38 24.73
N GLU A 168 13.13 14.67 24.80
CA GLU A 168 12.72 15.66 23.80
C GLU A 168 13.32 15.37 22.41
N ASP A 169 14.59 14.99 22.37
CA ASP A 169 15.28 14.64 21.12
C ASP A 169 14.72 13.34 20.51
N ALA A 170 14.45 12.34 21.35
CA ALA A 170 13.83 11.09 20.91
C ALA A 170 12.39 11.31 20.41
N VAL A 171 11.59 12.10 21.12
CA VAL A 171 10.23 12.47 20.70
C VAL A 171 10.26 13.23 19.37
N ARG A 172 11.17 14.18 19.20
CA ARG A 172 11.28 14.95 17.95
C ARG A 172 11.64 14.05 16.76
N ARG A 173 12.61 13.14 16.93
CA ARG A 173 12.96 12.16 15.89
C ARG A 173 11.81 11.24 15.56
N GLY A 174 11.20 10.64 16.57
CA GLY A 174 10.01 9.81 16.41
C GLY A 174 8.90 10.55 15.69
N TRP A 175 8.65 11.81 16.04
CA TRP A 175 7.60 12.63 15.42
C TRP A 175 7.74 12.73 13.91
N GLU A 176 8.94 13.09 13.42
CA GLU A 176 9.19 13.19 11.97
C GLU A 176 9.06 11.83 11.27
N GLU A 177 9.57 10.76 11.87
CA GLU A 177 9.40 9.38 11.35
C GLU A 177 7.92 8.98 11.29
N GLY A 178 7.14 9.36 12.30
CA GLY A 178 5.70 9.14 12.37
C GLY A 178 4.95 9.87 11.24
N ARG A 179 5.30 11.14 11.00
CA ARG A 179 4.74 11.93 9.89
C ARG A 179 5.07 11.26 8.55
N LEU A 180 6.33 10.89 8.32
CA LEU A 180 6.76 10.19 7.11
C LEU A 180 6.05 8.83 6.93
N SER A 181 5.81 8.10 8.03
CA SER A 181 5.05 6.85 8.01
C SER A 181 3.61 7.06 7.53
N ALA A 182 2.95 8.14 7.96
CA ALA A 182 1.60 8.49 7.49
C ALA A 182 1.58 8.83 5.99
N ASP A 183 2.57 9.58 5.50
CA ASP A 183 2.69 9.90 4.07
C ASP A 183 2.89 8.63 3.21
N ARG A 184 3.81 7.74 3.61
CA ARG A 184 4.02 6.44 2.95
C ARG A 184 2.76 5.56 2.99
N THR A 185 2.00 5.61 4.08
CA THR A 185 0.72 4.90 4.20
C THR A 185 -0.27 5.41 3.17
N LEU A 186 -0.39 6.72 3.01
CA LEU A 186 -1.28 7.31 2.01
C LEU A 186 -0.85 6.96 0.57
N GLU A 187 0.44 7.01 0.28
CA GLU A 187 0.99 6.61 -1.03
C GLU A 187 0.63 5.15 -1.35
N ALA A 188 0.88 4.22 -0.42
CA ALA A 188 0.52 2.82 -0.57
C ALA A 188 -1.00 2.63 -0.78
N ASN A 189 -1.82 3.40 -0.06
CA ASN A 189 -3.28 3.38 -0.22
C ASN A 189 -3.72 3.87 -1.61
N PHE A 190 -3.10 4.92 -2.15
CA PHE A 190 -3.37 5.40 -3.51
C PHE A 190 -2.97 4.37 -4.57
N ASN A 191 -1.82 3.72 -4.40
CA ASN A 191 -1.37 2.65 -5.28
C ASN A 191 -2.36 1.48 -5.27
N ARG A 192 -2.84 1.10 -4.09
CA ARG A 192 -3.88 0.08 -3.94
C ARG A 192 -5.20 0.49 -4.59
N LEU A 193 -5.68 1.71 -4.35
CA LEU A 193 -6.91 2.24 -4.93
C LEU A 193 -6.85 2.20 -6.46
N THR A 194 -5.77 2.73 -7.04
CA THR A 194 -5.58 2.79 -8.49
C THR A 194 -5.47 1.39 -9.09
N ARG A 195 -4.70 0.49 -8.48
CA ARG A 195 -4.61 -0.91 -8.90
C ARG A 195 -5.96 -1.61 -8.86
N ASP A 196 -6.70 -1.47 -7.77
CA ASP A 196 -7.97 -2.16 -7.58
C ASP A 196 -9.04 -1.62 -8.56
N PHE A 197 -9.14 -0.30 -8.72
CA PHE A 197 -10.05 0.34 -9.68
C PHE A 197 -9.74 -0.05 -11.13
N THR A 198 -8.47 0.08 -11.55
CA THR A 198 -8.07 -0.31 -12.91
C THR A 198 -8.18 -1.81 -13.15
N GLY A 199 -7.96 -2.63 -12.12
CA GLY A 199 -8.17 -4.07 -12.17
C GLY A 199 -9.63 -4.47 -12.35
N MET A 200 -10.57 -3.73 -11.75
CA MET A 200 -12.01 -3.91 -11.96
C MET A 200 -12.44 -3.45 -13.36
N LEU A 201 -11.91 -2.35 -13.89
CA LEU A 201 -12.13 -1.95 -15.28
C LEU A 201 -11.61 -2.99 -16.28
N ARG A 202 -10.44 -3.58 -15.97
CA ARG A 202 -9.84 -4.66 -16.75
C ARG A 202 -10.72 -5.90 -16.74
N TYR A 203 -11.35 -6.25 -15.61
CA TYR A 203 -12.34 -7.33 -15.55
C TYR A 203 -13.45 -7.12 -16.57
N SER A 204 -14.05 -5.92 -16.63
CA SER A 204 -15.12 -5.60 -17.60
C SER A 204 -14.64 -5.79 -19.05
N THR A 205 -13.42 -5.38 -19.35
CA THR A 205 -12.81 -5.56 -20.68
C THR A 205 -12.62 -7.04 -21.02
N LEU A 206 -12.05 -7.83 -20.09
CA LEU A 206 -11.82 -9.26 -20.30
C LEU A 206 -13.13 -10.04 -20.42
N LEU A 207 -14.18 -9.62 -19.70
CA LEU A 207 -15.50 -10.24 -19.75
C LEU A 207 -16.13 -10.03 -21.13
N GLN A 208 -16.03 -8.82 -21.69
CA GLN A 208 -16.48 -8.53 -23.06
C GLN A 208 -15.71 -9.34 -24.11
N GLN A 209 -14.43 -9.59 -23.85
CA GLN A 209 -13.56 -10.42 -24.70
C GLN A 209 -13.76 -11.92 -24.51
N GLY A 210 -14.63 -12.36 -23.57
CA GLY A 210 -14.83 -13.78 -23.30
C GLY A 210 -13.63 -14.49 -22.66
N MET A 211 -12.66 -13.74 -22.13
CA MET A 211 -11.44 -14.29 -21.50
C MET A 211 -11.63 -14.61 -20.01
N ILE A 212 -12.69 -14.11 -19.39
CA ILE A 212 -13.07 -14.39 -18.00
C ILE A 212 -14.57 -14.62 -17.94
N GLN A 213 -14.99 -15.62 -17.16
CA GLN A 213 -16.38 -15.88 -16.88
C GLN A 213 -16.84 -15.06 -15.67
N ALA A 214 -18.06 -14.54 -15.72
CA ALA A 214 -18.66 -13.85 -14.57
C ALA A 214 -18.99 -14.84 -13.44
N PRO A 215 -18.98 -14.40 -12.17
CA PRO A 215 -19.42 -15.24 -11.06
C PRO A 215 -20.84 -15.76 -11.26
N ASP A 216 -21.06 -17.05 -10.99
CA ASP A 216 -22.40 -17.64 -10.96
C ASP A 216 -23.09 -17.27 -9.63
N VAL A 217 -24.19 -16.53 -9.72
CA VAL A 217 -24.95 -16.08 -8.56
C VAL A 217 -26.28 -16.83 -8.51
N LYS A 218 -26.51 -17.54 -7.40
CA LYS A 218 -27.81 -18.14 -7.10
C LYS A 218 -28.60 -17.27 -6.14
N GLU A 219 -29.85 -17.01 -6.48
CA GLU A 219 -30.84 -16.36 -5.63
C GLU A 219 -31.86 -17.40 -5.18
N THR A 220 -32.04 -17.54 -3.87
CA THR A 220 -33.11 -18.35 -3.27
C THR A 220 -34.09 -17.42 -2.60
N GLN A 221 -35.36 -17.52 -2.96
CA GLN A 221 -36.44 -16.76 -2.33
C GLN A 221 -37.23 -17.67 -1.39
N GLN A 222 -37.43 -17.22 -0.15
CA GLN A 222 -38.25 -17.88 0.85
C GLN A 222 -39.42 -16.96 1.20
N SER A 223 -40.64 -17.47 1.09
CA SER A 223 -41.84 -16.63 1.25
C SER A 223 -42.01 -16.12 2.68
N VAL A 224 -41.67 -16.97 3.67
CA VAL A 224 -41.70 -16.64 5.09
C VAL A 224 -40.58 -17.40 5.81
N THR A 225 -39.75 -16.68 6.55
CA THR A 225 -38.68 -17.21 7.40
C THR A 225 -38.75 -16.53 8.75
N GLY A 226 -38.46 -17.19 9.87
CA GLY A 226 -38.53 -16.52 11.17
C GLY A 226 -38.42 -17.42 12.39
N THR A 227 -38.35 -16.78 13.56
CA THR A 227 -38.45 -17.39 14.89
C THR A 227 -39.72 -16.89 15.59
N ARG A 228 -39.95 -17.22 16.88
CA ARG A 228 -41.09 -16.67 17.64
C ARG A 228 -41.03 -15.14 17.81
N ASP A 229 -39.82 -14.57 17.77
CA ASP A 229 -39.58 -13.15 18.06
C ASP A 229 -39.29 -12.32 16.79
N GLU A 230 -39.06 -12.95 15.64
CA GLU A 230 -38.76 -12.26 14.38
C GLU A 230 -39.37 -13.00 13.17
N LEU A 231 -40.16 -12.29 12.37
CA LEU A 231 -40.78 -12.80 11.14
C LEU A 231 -40.27 -12.02 9.94
N MET A 232 -39.62 -12.71 9.01
CA MET A 232 -39.14 -12.20 7.73
C MET A 232 -40.09 -12.65 6.62
N ILE A 233 -40.67 -11.70 5.89
CA ILE A 233 -41.59 -11.97 4.76
C ILE A 233 -40.86 -11.59 3.48
N GLY A 234 -40.84 -12.51 2.50
CA GLY A 234 -40.16 -12.28 1.23
C GLY A 234 -38.64 -12.27 1.31
N ASP A 235 -38.07 -13.09 2.19
CA ASP A 235 -36.63 -13.25 2.38
C ASP A 235 -35.96 -13.74 1.09
N LYS A 236 -34.84 -13.10 0.73
CA LYS A 236 -34.08 -13.37 -0.49
C LYS A 236 -32.61 -13.46 -0.16
N VAL A 237 -32.04 -14.64 -0.41
CA VAL A 237 -30.63 -14.90 -0.17
C VAL A 237 -29.91 -15.05 -1.51
N LYS A 238 -28.91 -14.19 -1.75
CA LYS A 238 -27.99 -14.31 -2.88
C LYS A 238 -26.66 -14.88 -2.44
N ARG A 239 -26.13 -15.84 -3.20
CA ARG A 239 -24.82 -16.45 -2.97
C ARG A 239 -24.06 -16.58 -4.28
N ILE A 240 -22.77 -16.23 -4.27
CA ILE A 240 -21.85 -16.58 -5.36
C ILE A 240 -21.54 -18.08 -5.18
N LYS A 241 -22.02 -18.90 -6.12
CA LYS A 241 -21.78 -20.35 -6.13
C LYS A 241 -20.41 -20.64 -6.72
N ASP A 242 -20.14 -20.10 -7.90
CA ASP A 242 -18.87 -20.27 -8.60
C ASP A 242 -18.23 -18.87 -8.81
N PRO A 243 -17.00 -18.63 -8.33
CA PRO A 243 -16.33 -17.35 -8.49
C PRO A 243 -15.96 -17.09 -9.95
N ALA A 244 -15.63 -15.83 -10.27
CA ALA A 244 -15.08 -15.50 -11.59
C ALA A 244 -13.81 -16.30 -11.85
N SER A 245 -13.67 -16.82 -13.07
CA SER A 245 -12.55 -17.68 -13.48
C SER A 245 -12.13 -17.38 -14.92
N PHE A 246 -10.83 -17.49 -15.22
CA PHE A 246 -10.33 -17.28 -16.58
C PHE A 246 -10.74 -18.43 -17.49
N VAL A 247 -11.12 -18.10 -18.71
CA VAL A 247 -11.40 -19.07 -19.77
C VAL A 247 -10.09 -19.37 -20.48
N VAL A 248 -9.57 -20.59 -20.33
CA VAL A 248 -8.28 -20.99 -20.95
C VAL A 248 -8.45 -21.35 -22.42
N ASP A 249 -9.66 -21.74 -22.84
CA ASP A 249 -9.97 -22.06 -24.23
C ASP A 249 -10.07 -20.78 -25.09
N LYS A 250 -9.04 -20.55 -25.90
CA LYS A 250 -8.91 -19.39 -26.79
C LYS A 250 -10.02 -19.28 -27.82
N ASN A 251 -10.70 -20.38 -28.17
CA ASN A 251 -11.72 -20.36 -29.22
C ASN A 251 -12.99 -19.61 -28.78
N GLN A 252 -13.17 -19.44 -27.47
CA GLN A 252 -14.27 -18.70 -26.88
C GLN A 252 -13.97 -17.20 -26.79
N TRP A 253 -12.73 -16.79 -27.06
CA TRP A 253 -12.29 -15.41 -26.93
C TRP A 253 -12.70 -14.59 -28.15
N LYS A 254 -13.06 -13.33 -27.90
CA LYS A 254 -13.38 -12.31 -28.89
C LYS A 254 -12.26 -11.26 -28.86
N PRO A 255 -11.21 -11.40 -29.69
CA PRO A 255 -10.09 -10.48 -29.65
C PRO A 255 -10.53 -9.08 -30.08
N ALA A 256 -10.17 -8.07 -29.28
CA ALA A 256 -10.28 -6.68 -29.72
C ALA A 256 -9.10 -6.38 -30.66
N ILE A 257 -9.37 -6.25 -31.97
CA ILE A 257 -8.36 -5.84 -32.94
C ILE A 257 -8.04 -4.36 -32.68
N ARG A 258 -6.95 -4.09 -31.97
CA ARG A 258 -6.33 -2.76 -31.97
C ARG A 258 -5.39 -2.69 -33.17
N LYS A 259 -5.75 -1.91 -34.18
CA LYS A 259 -4.79 -1.51 -35.22
C LYS A 259 -3.66 -0.75 -34.52
N GLY A 260 -2.47 -1.34 -34.44
CA GLY A 260 -1.29 -0.63 -33.98
C GLY A 260 -1.00 0.52 -34.94
N ALA A 261 -0.76 1.72 -34.40
CA ALA A 261 -0.06 2.74 -35.18
C ALA A 261 1.35 2.20 -35.45
N GLN A 262 1.65 1.98 -36.73
CA GLN A 262 2.99 1.68 -37.23
C GLN A 262 3.86 2.93 -37.17
#